data_AF-Q6BN24-F1
#
_entry.id   AF-Q6BN24-F1
#
_cell.length_a   1.000
_cell.length_b   1.000
_cell.length_c   1.000
_cell.angle_alpha   90.00
_cell.angle_beta   90.00
_cell.angle_gamma   90.00
#
_symmetry.space_group_name_H-M   'P 1'
#
loop_
_entity.id
_entity.type
_entity.pdbx_description
1 polymer ?
#
loop_
_entity_poly.entity_id
_entity_poly.type
_entity_poly.pdbx_seq_one_letter_code
_entity_poly.pdbx_strand_id
1 'polypeptide(L)'
;MDGTRLDIVKEILSGNGISLKEEKGNIEDSAKIQTTYIRRLENDIHLVSSFINQANVSIEKLILKTKNTSHEDSISLKKDIIALSDTYGRLPYLSDKSDVIGIASASSIIDSLIQQQTEASIHLNKKNEIDSYEITSKQALVEEYKRLLQLIDQKHITEQEKLEEIDQKTSAMESDPISKGSQIGALNIKLDEARQSENLLSTYLKRIIIKYLALSDWESQQVITEEKLQENVNVCIELIDKLVVSSINSTAWVEIDPNEIESKFINHLLMNNTIISRDDSTKEKLFLSLRTFGSEF
;
A
#
# COMPACT_ATOMS: atom_id res chain seq x y z
N MET A 1 15.01 19.08 53.27
CA MET A 1 16.40 19.55 53.13
C MET A 1 16.98 18.96 51.84
N ASP A 2 16.62 19.46 50.65
CA ASP A 2 17.17 18.91 49.39
C ASP A 2 17.11 19.88 48.19
N GLY A 3 16.94 21.18 48.42
CA GLY A 3 16.90 22.19 47.32
C GLY A 3 18.29 22.57 46.80
N THR A 4 19.31 22.56 47.67
CA THR A 4 20.62 23.15 47.37
C THR A 4 21.53 22.29 46.49
N ARG A 5 21.34 20.96 46.44
CA ARG A 5 22.16 20.07 45.60
C ARG A 5 21.74 20.09 44.13
N LEU A 6 20.45 20.25 43.86
CA LEU A 6 19.91 20.33 42.50
C LEU A 6 20.27 21.67 41.82
N ASP A 7 20.34 22.76 42.60
CA ASP A 7 20.76 24.06 42.08
C ASP A 7 22.25 24.08 41.70
N ILE A 8 23.13 23.44 42.48
CA ILE A 8 24.55 23.32 42.15
C ILE A 8 24.77 22.53 40.85
N VAL A 9 24.00 21.45 40.64
CA VAL A 9 24.11 20.66 39.40
C VAL A 9 23.58 21.43 38.19
N LYS A 10 22.50 22.20 38.35
CA LYS A 10 22.00 23.11 37.31
C LYS A 10 22.98 24.23 36.99
N GLU A 11 23.64 24.79 38.00
CA GLU A 11 24.60 25.88 37.84
C GLU A 11 25.85 25.41 37.06
N ILE A 12 26.37 24.22 37.38
CA ILE A 12 27.48 23.59 36.65
C ILE A 12 27.11 23.27 35.18
N LEU A 13 25.89 22.78 34.93
CA LEU A 13 25.41 22.47 33.58
C LEU A 13 25.06 23.72 32.75
N SER A 14 24.78 24.85 33.40
CA SER A 14 24.40 26.11 32.74
C SER A 14 25.57 26.97 32.24
N GLY A 15 26.82 26.55 32.47
CA GLY A 15 28.01 27.22 31.92
C GLY A 15 28.32 28.60 32.50
N ASN A 16 27.65 29.01 33.59
CA ASN A 16 27.96 30.27 34.27
C ASN A 16 29.15 30.09 35.21
N GLY A 17 30.31 30.47 34.67
CA GLY A 17 31.64 30.61 35.25
C GLY A 17 31.78 30.56 36.76
N ILE A 18 32.39 29.47 37.24
CA ILE A 18 33.25 29.50 38.43
C ILE A 18 34.36 30.52 38.13
N SER A 19 34.34 31.63 38.87
CA SER A 19 35.27 32.76 38.75
C SER A 19 36.72 32.30 39.04
N LEU A 20 37.47 32.01 37.96
CA LEU A 20 38.91 31.77 37.95
C LEU A 20 39.70 33.05 38.28
N LYS A 21 39.63 33.55 39.52
CA LYS A 21 40.37 34.75 39.94
C LYS A 21 41.56 34.50 40.87
N GLU A 22 42.02 33.26 41.06
CA GLU A 22 43.20 32.96 41.90
C GLU A 22 44.33 32.13 41.25
N GLU A 23 44.37 31.92 39.93
CA GLU A 23 45.36 31.00 39.33
C GLU A 23 46.57 31.62 38.63
N LYS A 24 46.81 32.93 38.71
CA LYS A 24 47.99 33.51 38.01
C LYS A 24 49.35 33.16 38.64
N GLY A 25 49.38 32.62 39.86
CA GLY A 25 50.60 32.10 40.50
C GLY A 25 50.85 30.60 40.29
N ASN A 26 49.89 29.83 39.76
CA ASN A 26 49.96 28.37 39.68
C ASN A 26 50.30 27.83 38.28
N ILE A 27 50.29 28.67 37.25
CA ILE A 27 50.46 28.22 35.85
C ILE A 27 51.91 27.84 35.55
N GLU A 28 52.89 28.58 36.07
CA GLU A 28 54.32 28.28 35.86
C GLU A 28 54.74 26.99 36.57
N ASP A 29 54.25 26.77 37.80
CA ASP A 29 54.50 25.53 38.54
C ASP A 29 53.77 24.34 37.90
N SER A 30 52.55 24.53 37.39
CA SER A 30 51.80 23.49 36.66
C SER A 30 52.53 23.05 35.38
N ALA A 31 53.04 23.98 34.57
CA ALA A 31 53.79 23.65 33.36
C ALA A 31 55.10 22.89 33.67
N LYS A 32 55.77 23.26 34.77
CA LYS A 32 56.98 22.57 35.24
C LYS A 32 56.70 21.15 35.76
N ILE A 33 55.57 20.96 36.44
CA ILE A 33 55.10 19.66 36.90
C ILE A 33 54.72 18.77 35.70
N GLN A 34 54.01 19.31 34.72
CA GLN A 34 53.62 18.58 33.49
C GLN A 34 54.84 18.15 32.67
N THR A 35 55.81 19.04 32.44
CA THR A 35 57.04 18.68 31.72
C THR A 35 57.86 17.62 32.45
N THR A 36 57.89 17.67 33.79
CA THR A 36 58.54 16.63 34.61
C THR A 36 57.79 15.29 34.51
N TYR A 37 56.47 15.32 34.53
CA TYR A 37 55.61 14.15 34.35
C TYR A 37 55.81 13.50 32.98
N ILE A 38 55.78 14.29 31.91
CA ILE A 38 56.00 13.83 30.53
C ILE A 38 57.36 13.15 30.41
N ARG A 39 58.42 13.78 30.92
CA ARG A 39 59.77 13.21 30.88
C ARG A 39 59.87 11.88 31.65
N ARG A 40 59.18 11.75 32.78
CA ARG A 40 59.11 10.48 33.53
C ARG A 40 58.38 9.41 32.74
N LEU A 41 57.23 9.75 32.18
CA LEU A 41 56.45 8.82 31.35
C LEU A 41 57.24 8.36 30.11
N GLU A 42 57.97 9.25 29.45
CA GLU A 42 58.86 8.90 28.32
C GLU A 42 59.97 7.92 28.74
N ASN A 43 60.59 8.15 29.90
CA ASN A 43 61.59 7.25 30.45
C ASN A 43 61.00 5.88 30.80
N ASP A 44 59.81 5.85 31.41
CA ASP A 44 59.10 4.62 31.77
C ASP A 44 58.71 3.84 30.51
N ILE A 45 58.18 4.51 29.48
CA ILE A 45 57.88 3.92 28.17
C ILE A 45 59.15 3.32 27.54
N HIS A 46 60.26 4.05 27.56
CA HIS A 46 61.53 3.56 27.03
C HIS A 46 62.04 2.32 27.80
N LEU A 47 61.97 2.35 29.12
CA LEU A 47 62.38 1.25 29.99
C LEU A 47 61.52 0.00 29.75
N VAL A 48 60.20 0.14 29.74
CA VAL A 48 59.27 -0.96 29.44
C VAL A 48 59.49 -1.49 28.02
N SER A 49 59.68 -0.62 27.03
CA SER A 49 60.01 -1.01 25.66
C SER A 49 61.32 -1.81 25.59
N SER A 50 62.34 -1.41 26.36
CA SER A 50 63.60 -2.16 26.45
C SER A 50 63.41 -3.55 27.06
N PHE A 51 62.56 -3.69 28.10
CA PHE A 51 62.22 -4.99 28.68
C PHE A 51 61.45 -5.87 27.71
N ILE A 52 60.49 -5.32 26.97
CA ILE A 52 59.77 -6.03 25.91
C ILE A 52 60.76 -6.54 24.86
N ASN A 53 61.68 -5.71 24.40
CA ASN A 53 62.69 -6.11 23.41
C ASN A 53 63.62 -7.20 23.93
N GLN A 54 64.11 -7.09 25.17
CA GLN A 54 64.94 -8.13 25.79
C GLN A 54 64.18 -9.44 25.99
N ALA A 55 62.90 -9.37 26.38
CA ALA A 55 62.03 -10.52 26.50
C ALA A 55 61.83 -11.20 25.14
N ASN A 56 61.52 -10.44 24.09
CA ASN A 56 61.34 -10.95 22.73
C ASN A 56 62.61 -11.65 22.22
N VAL A 57 63.78 -11.03 22.37
CA VAL A 57 65.07 -11.65 22.00
C VAL A 57 65.33 -12.94 22.77
N SER A 58 64.95 -12.99 24.05
CA SER A 58 65.11 -14.19 24.87
C SER A 58 64.14 -15.29 24.46
N ILE A 59 62.89 -14.95 24.17
CA ILE A 59 61.87 -15.85 23.63
C ILE A 59 62.33 -16.44 22.30
N GLU A 60 62.82 -15.62 21.37
CA GLU A 60 63.35 -16.09 20.08
C GLU A 60 64.52 -17.05 20.24
N LYS A 61 65.48 -16.74 21.13
CA LYS A 61 66.61 -17.63 21.46
C LYS A 61 66.13 -18.97 22.02
N LEU A 62 65.10 -18.95 22.87
CA LEU A 62 64.51 -20.17 23.42
C LEU A 62 63.81 -20.98 22.33
N ILE A 63 62.99 -20.34 21.49
CA ILE A 63 62.29 -20.97 20.35
C ILE A 63 63.29 -21.62 19.38
N LEU A 64 64.40 -20.95 19.07
CA LEU A 64 65.44 -21.51 18.20
C LEU A 64 66.12 -22.73 18.83
N LYS A 65 66.34 -22.73 20.16
CA LYS A 65 66.89 -23.87 20.88
C LYS A 65 65.92 -25.06 20.91
N THR A 66 64.62 -24.80 21.12
CA THR A 66 63.59 -25.85 21.17
C THR A 66 63.23 -26.41 19.78
N LYS A 67 63.31 -25.63 18.70
CA LYS A 67 63.11 -26.14 17.33
C LYS A 67 64.13 -27.22 16.92
N ASN A 68 65.32 -27.24 17.52
CA ASN A 68 66.37 -28.22 17.25
C ASN A 68 66.25 -29.50 18.11
N THR A 69 65.30 -29.54 19.05
CA THR A 69 64.99 -30.72 19.88
C THR A 69 63.64 -31.29 19.42
N SER A 70 63.67 -32.48 18.82
CA SER A 70 62.45 -33.21 18.45
C SER A 70 61.53 -33.40 19.67
N HIS A 71 60.27 -32.99 19.54
CA HIS A 71 59.22 -33.16 20.55
C HIS A 71 58.01 -33.83 19.93
N GLU A 72 58.03 -35.16 19.89
CA GLU A 72 56.82 -35.97 19.80
C GLU A 72 56.76 -36.86 21.04
N ASP A 73 56.09 -36.39 22.10
CA ASP A 73 55.72 -37.26 23.22
C ASP A 73 54.56 -36.69 24.05
N SER A 74 53.63 -37.56 24.44
CA SER A 74 52.49 -37.28 25.35
C SER A 74 52.91 -36.73 26.73
N ILE A 75 54.19 -36.90 27.09
CA ILE A 75 54.82 -36.35 28.29
C ILE A 75 55.04 -34.83 28.17
N SER A 76 55.17 -34.28 26.96
CA SER A 76 55.31 -32.83 26.72
C SER A 76 54.04 -32.09 27.11
N LEU A 77 52.87 -32.59 26.68
CA LEU A 77 51.58 -31.93 26.93
C LEU A 77 51.25 -31.84 28.44
N LYS A 78 51.57 -32.88 29.22
CA LYS A 78 51.40 -32.83 30.69
C LYS A 78 52.33 -31.80 31.33
N LYS A 79 53.58 -31.67 30.84
CA LYS A 79 54.53 -30.66 31.31
C LYS A 79 54.05 -29.25 30.97
N ASP A 80 53.50 -29.05 29.77
CA ASP A 80 52.98 -27.76 29.33
C ASP A 80 51.76 -27.33 30.17
N ILE A 81 50.85 -28.26 30.49
CA ILE A 81 49.69 -27.98 31.36
C ILE A 81 50.16 -27.61 32.78
N ILE A 82 51.13 -28.32 33.34
CA ILE A 82 51.68 -28.01 34.67
C ILE A 82 52.38 -26.65 34.66
N ALA A 83 53.20 -26.37 33.63
CA ALA A 83 53.88 -25.10 33.49
C ALA A 83 52.88 -23.94 33.34
N LEU A 84 51.84 -24.11 32.53
CA LEU A 84 50.79 -23.11 32.35
C LEU A 84 50.07 -22.83 33.69
N SER A 85 49.71 -23.89 34.42
CA SER A 85 49.08 -23.75 35.74
C SER A 85 49.97 -23.03 36.75
N ASP A 86 51.29 -23.27 36.75
CA ASP A 86 52.24 -22.56 37.62
C ASP A 86 52.41 -21.09 37.19
N THR A 87 52.40 -20.81 35.88
CA THR A 87 52.52 -19.43 35.37
C THR A 87 51.31 -18.57 35.71
N TYR A 88 50.08 -19.12 35.69
CA TYR A 88 48.88 -18.37 36.08
C TYR A 88 48.88 -17.95 37.56
N GLY A 89 49.65 -18.62 38.42
CA GLY A 89 49.80 -18.26 39.83
C GLY A 89 50.81 -17.14 40.10
N ARG A 90 51.54 -16.67 39.08
CA ARG A 90 52.63 -15.69 39.25
C ARG A 90 52.38 -14.46 38.40
N LEU A 91 52.65 -13.28 38.96
CA LEU A 91 52.61 -12.03 38.21
C LEU A 91 53.99 -11.78 37.56
N PRO A 92 54.10 -11.75 36.22
CA PRO A 92 55.39 -11.69 35.52
C PRO A 92 56.03 -10.30 35.54
N TYR A 93 55.23 -9.25 35.76
CA TYR A 93 55.70 -7.87 35.83
C TYR A 93 55.11 -7.18 37.05
N LEU A 94 55.97 -6.52 37.81
CA LEU A 94 55.61 -5.68 38.95
C LEU A 94 56.13 -4.28 38.65
N SER A 95 55.23 -3.33 38.53
CA SER A 95 55.58 -1.92 38.33
C SER A 95 56.27 -1.38 39.59
N ASP A 96 57.24 -0.48 39.40
CA ASP A 96 57.81 0.25 40.52
C ASP A 96 56.80 1.29 41.05
N LYS A 97 56.94 1.70 42.31
CA LYS A 97 56.07 2.72 42.94
C LYS A 97 56.17 4.08 42.25
N SER A 98 57.25 4.33 41.53
CA SER A 98 57.48 5.56 40.76
C SER A 98 56.95 5.50 39.33
N ASP A 99 56.43 4.36 38.89
CA ASP A 99 55.95 4.17 37.53
C ASP A 99 54.65 4.95 37.29
N VAL A 100 54.68 5.77 36.24
CA VAL A 100 53.59 6.67 35.88
C VAL A 100 52.72 6.07 34.77
N ILE A 101 53.15 4.98 34.13
CA ILE A 101 52.48 4.38 32.97
C ILE A 101 51.08 3.87 33.29
N GLY A 102 50.86 3.36 34.50
CA GLY A 102 49.56 2.86 34.96
C GLY A 102 48.53 3.98 35.08
N ILE A 103 48.95 5.13 35.60
CA ILE A 103 48.09 6.33 35.71
C ILE A 103 47.78 6.88 34.32
N ALA A 104 48.79 6.99 33.44
CA ALA A 104 48.60 7.45 32.07
C ALA A 104 47.66 6.54 31.27
N SER A 105 47.81 5.22 31.41
CA SER A 105 46.96 4.23 30.75
C SER A 105 45.52 4.29 31.25
N ALA A 106 45.33 4.39 32.57
CA ALA A 106 44.00 4.55 33.17
C ALA A 106 43.34 5.85 32.70
N SER A 107 44.08 6.96 32.67
CA SER A 107 43.57 8.25 32.16
C SER A 107 43.14 8.13 30.71
N SER A 108 43.98 7.56 29.84
CA SER A 108 43.65 7.39 28.42
C SER A 108 42.40 6.53 28.20
N ILE A 109 42.21 5.47 28.99
CA ILE A 109 41.01 4.63 28.92
C ILE A 109 39.78 5.43 29.39
N ILE A 110 39.89 6.17 30.50
CA ILE A 110 38.79 7.00 31.02
C ILE A 110 38.40 8.06 30.00
N ASP A 111 39.37 8.76 29.40
CA ASP A 111 39.12 9.78 28.38
C ASP A 111 38.41 9.19 27.16
N SER A 112 38.83 7.99 26.72
CA SER A 112 38.15 7.26 25.65
C SER A 112 36.72 6.89 26.01
N LEU A 113 36.47 6.42 27.24
CA LEU A 113 35.13 6.10 27.72
C LEU A 113 34.23 7.33 27.80
N ILE A 114 34.76 8.46 28.27
CA ILE A 114 34.04 9.75 28.29
C ILE A 114 33.68 10.17 26.86
N GLN A 115 34.63 10.07 25.93
CA GLN A 115 34.38 10.38 24.52
C GLN A 115 33.28 9.48 23.93
N GLN A 116 33.36 8.17 24.13
CA GLN A 116 32.32 7.24 23.67
C GLN A 116 30.96 7.54 24.30
N GLN A 117 30.91 7.87 25.59
CA GLN A 117 29.67 8.19 26.28
C GLN A 117 29.05 9.50 25.77
N THR A 118 29.88 10.52 25.52
CA THR A 118 29.42 11.81 24.97
C THR A 118 28.88 11.66 23.56
N GLU A 119 29.58 10.93 22.69
CA GLU A 119 29.11 10.61 21.33
C GLU A 119 27.80 9.82 21.35
N ALA A 120 27.71 8.78 22.20
CA ALA A 120 26.48 7.99 22.37
C ALA A 120 25.31 8.85 22.88
N SER A 121 25.56 9.77 23.82
CA SER A 121 24.55 10.67 24.37
C SER A 121 24.04 11.65 23.30
N ILE A 122 24.93 12.23 22.49
CA ILE A 122 24.56 13.10 21.38
C ILE A 122 23.71 12.34 20.37
N HIS A 123 24.12 11.12 20.01
CA HIS A 123 23.38 10.28 19.09
C HIS A 123 21.97 9.93 19.62
N LEU A 124 21.86 9.55 20.89
CA LEU A 124 20.57 9.25 21.53
C LEU A 124 19.68 10.48 21.62
N ASN A 125 20.22 11.64 21.95
CA ASN A 125 19.44 12.88 21.99
C ASN A 125 18.89 13.24 20.61
N LYS A 126 19.72 13.19 19.57
CA LYS A 126 19.28 13.44 18.19
C LYS A 126 18.20 12.46 17.76
N LYS A 127 18.34 11.18 18.10
CA LYS A 127 17.32 10.17 17.81
C LYS A 127 16.01 10.46 18.56
N ASN A 128 16.09 10.81 19.84
CA ASN A 128 14.92 11.16 20.64
C ASN A 128 14.19 12.39 20.10
N GLU A 129 14.90 13.40 19.59
CA GLU A 129 14.27 14.57 18.95
C GLU A 129 13.47 14.17 17.71
N ILE A 130 14.04 13.31 16.86
CA ILE A 130 13.36 12.78 15.67
C ILE A 130 12.13 11.96 16.07
N ASP A 131 12.29 11.02 17.01
CA ASP A 131 11.21 10.16 17.49
C ASP A 131 10.11 10.99 18.16
N SER A 132 10.48 12.05 18.91
CA SER A 132 9.51 12.96 19.51
C SER A 132 8.71 13.73 18.46
N TYR A 133 9.33 14.15 17.36
CA TYR A 133 8.62 14.78 16.24
C TYR A 133 7.67 13.80 15.54
N GLU A 134 8.08 12.54 15.35
CA GLU A 134 7.20 11.51 14.81
C GLU A 134 6.00 11.22 15.72
N ILE A 135 6.23 11.17 17.03
CA ILE A 135 5.17 10.93 18.02
C ILE A 135 4.14 12.05 17.96
N THR A 136 4.56 13.32 17.96
CA THR A 136 3.63 14.45 17.90
C THR A 136 2.86 14.47 16.57
N SER A 137 3.52 14.16 15.45
CA SER A 137 2.86 14.02 14.15
C SER A 137 1.80 12.91 14.16
N LYS A 138 2.13 11.73 14.70
CA LYS A 138 1.18 10.59 14.81
C LYS A 138 0.02 10.91 15.76
N GLN A 139 0.26 11.65 16.83
CA GLN A 139 -0.80 12.11 17.74
C GLN A 139 -1.77 13.06 17.05
N ALA A 140 -1.26 14.05 16.29
CA ALA A 140 -2.11 14.95 15.51
C ALA A 140 -3.00 14.16 14.52
N LEU A 141 -2.43 13.17 13.83
CA LEU A 141 -3.18 12.32 12.91
C LEU A 141 -4.28 11.50 13.62
N VAL A 142 -4.01 11.00 14.83
CA VAL A 142 -5.03 10.29 15.63
C VAL A 142 -6.17 11.24 16.04
N GLU A 143 -5.88 12.50 16.36
CA GLU A 143 -6.90 13.50 16.66
C GLU A 143 -7.77 13.81 15.42
N GLU A 144 -7.15 13.91 14.25
CA GLU A 144 -7.87 14.07 12.98
C GLU A 144 -8.79 12.89 12.68
N TYR A 145 -8.31 11.65 12.86
CA TYR A 145 -9.14 10.46 12.68
C TYR A 145 -10.30 10.39 13.68
N LYS A 146 -10.08 10.78 14.95
CA LYS A 146 -11.17 10.88 15.93
C LYS A 146 -12.22 11.90 15.52
N ARG A 147 -11.80 13.05 15.00
CA ARG A 147 -12.73 14.07 14.48
C ARG A 147 -13.51 13.57 13.27
N LEU A 148 -12.85 12.86 12.36
CA LEU A 148 -13.51 12.25 11.21
C LEU A 148 -14.55 11.21 11.64
N LEU A 149 -14.22 10.36 12.62
CA LEU A 149 -15.15 9.37 13.16
C LEU A 149 -16.40 10.05 13.74
N GLN A 150 -16.22 11.12 14.53
CA GLN A 150 -17.34 11.89 15.08
C GLN A 150 -18.23 12.49 13.98
N LEU A 151 -17.65 12.98 12.88
CA LEU A 151 -18.42 13.49 11.74
C LEU A 151 -19.18 12.38 11.02
N ILE A 152 -18.58 11.19 10.88
CA ILE A 152 -19.25 10.02 10.30
C ILE A 152 -20.42 9.59 11.19
N ASP A 153 -20.23 9.52 12.51
CA ASP A 153 -21.28 9.15 13.45
C ASP A 153 -22.43 10.17 13.42
N GLN A 154 -22.11 11.47 13.42
CA GLN A 154 -23.11 12.52 13.25
C GLN A 154 -23.87 12.38 11.93
N LYS A 155 -23.16 12.13 10.84
CA LYS A 155 -23.77 11.93 9.52
C LYS A 155 -24.69 10.71 9.54
N HIS A 156 -24.24 9.60 10.11
CA HIS A 156 -25.04 8.38 10.23
C HIS A 156 -26.33 8.62 11.02
N ILE A 157 -26.26 9.32 12.15
CA ILE A 157 -27.44 9.71 12.93
C ILE A 157 -28.38 10.57 12.08
N THR A 158 -27.86 11.60 11.40
CA THR A 158 -28.70 12.49 10.58
C THR A 158 -29.32 11.78 9.37
N GLU A 159 -28.62 10.82 8.77
CA GLU A 159 -29.15 10.02 7.66
C GLU A 159 -30.20 9.03 8.16
N GLN A 160 -29.98 8.41 9.32
CA GLN A 160 -30.96 7.53 9.95
C GLN A 160 -32.23 8.28 10.32
N GLU A 161 -32.14 9.47 10.91
CA GLU A 161 -33.29 10.34 11.19
C GLU A 161 -34.06 10.69 9.91
N LYS A 162 -33.35 11.02 8.81
CA LYS A 162 -33.99 11.26 7.51
C LYS A 162 -34.67 10.02 6.96
N LEU A 163 -34.07 8.85 7.13
CA LEU A 163 -34.64 7.58 6.70
C LEU A 163 -35.91 7.26 7.47
N GLU A 164 -35.91 7.46 8.79
CA GLU A 164 -37.10 7.35 9.63
C GLU A 164 -38.17 8.38 9.24
N GLU A 165 -37.81 9.62 8.89
CA GLU A 165 -38.75 10.62 8.39
C GLU A 165 -39.38 10.19 7.05
N ILE A 166 -38.58 9.63 6.14
CA ILE A 166 -39.05 9.08 4.86
C ILE A 166 -39.95 7.88 5.10
N ASP A 167 -39.59 6.96 6.00
CA ASP A 167 -40.40 5.79 6.33
C ASP A 167 -41.72 6.19 6.97
N GLN A 168 -41.74 7.21 7.84
CA GLN A 168 -42.98 7.76 8.39
C GLN A 168 -43.86 8.40 7.31
N LYS A 169 -43.28 9.17 6.36
CA LYS A 169 -44.02 9.75 5.23
C LYS A 169 -44.55 8.66 4.29
N THR A 170 -43.75 7.63 4.02
CA THR A 170 -44.14 6.48 3.19
C THR A 170 -45.26 5.71 3.88
N SER A 171 -45.12 5.39 5.17
CA SER A 171 -46.15 4.70 5.96
C SER A 171 -47.46 5.51 6.03
N ALA A 172 -47.38 6.84 6.14
CA ALA A 172 -48.54 7.72 6.05
C ALA A 172 -49.18 7.70 4.65
N MET A 173 -48.39 7.66 3.57
CA MET A 173 -48.90 7.45 2.21
C MET A 173 -49.47 6.04 1.99
N GLU A 174 -48.93 5.01 2.65
CA GLU A 174 -49.46 3.64 2.59
C GLU A 174 -50.77 3.47 3.34
N SER A 175 -51.03 4.33 4.33
CA SER A 175 -52.29 4.37 5.09
C SER A 175 -53.44 5.09 4.36
N ASP A 176 -53.19 5.64 3.16
CA ASP A 176 -54.21 6.23 2.30
C ASP A 176 -54.68 5.21 1.22
N PRO A 177 -55.72 4.40 1.49
CA PRO A 177 -56.18 3.34 0.58
C PRO A 177 -56.67 3.87 -0.78
N ILE A 178 -56.92 5.18 -0.88
CA ILE A 178 -57.37 5.85 -2.10
C ILE A 178 -56.19 6.04 -3.08
N SER A 179 -54.97 6.26 -2.56
CA SER A 179 -53.77 6.52 -3.37
C SER A 179 -53.23 5.25 -4.06
N LYS A 180 -53.15 4.11 -3.33
CA LYS A 180 -52.70 2.83 -3.92
C LYS A 180 -53.67 2.30 -4.99
N GLY A 181 -54.98 2.37 -4.75
CA GLY A 181 -56.00 1.97 -5.74
C GLY A 181 -55.96 2.85 -6.99
N SER A 182 -55.78 4.17 -6.83
CA SER A 182 -55.68 5.12 -7.94
C SER A 182 -54.39 4.96 -8.74
N GLN A 183 -53.24 4.72 -8.09
CA GLN A 183 -51.95 4.52 -8.78
C GLN A 183 -51.88 3.16 -9.49
N ILE A 184 -52.35 2.08 -8.86
CA ILE A 184 -52.48 0.77 -9.50
C ILE A 184 -53.50 0.84 -10.64
N GLY A 185 -54.60 1.57 -10.46
CA GLY A 185 -55.57 1.85 -11.51
C GLY A 185 -54.96 2.61 -12.69
N ALA A 186 -54.16 3.64 -12.43
CA ALA A 186 -53.46 4.40 -13.47
C ALA A 186 -52.43 3.56 -14.22
N LEU A 187 -51.69 2.69 -13.53
CA LEU A 187 -50.76 1.74 -14.16
C LEU A 187 -51.49 0.70 -15.01
N ASN A 188 -52.62 0.16 -14.53
CA ASN A 188 -53.44 -0.77 -15.31
C ASN A 188 -54.04 -0.09 -16.56
N ILE A 189 -54.50 1.16 -16.45
CA ILE A 189 -54.97 1.93 -17.61
C ILE A 189 -53.83 2.12 -18.62
N LYS A 190 -52.63 2.48 -18.16
CA LYS A 190 -51.46 2.62 -19.04
C LYS A 190 -51.04 1.30 -19.70
N LEU A 191 -51.15 0.20 -18.97
CA LEU A 191 -50.88 -1.13 -19.48
C LEU A 191 -51.91 -1.55 -20.53
N ASP A 192 -53.19 -1.23 -20.32
CA ASP A 192 -54.26 -1.46 -21.30
C ASP A 192 -54.11 -0.55 -22.53
N GLU A 193 -53.75 0.71 -22.37
CA GLU A 193 -53.39 1.61 -23.48
C GLU A 193 -52.23 1.06 -24.30
N ALA A 194 -51.19 0.55 -23.64
CA ALA A 194 -50.03 -0.08 -24.31
C ALA A 194 -50.45 -1.34 -25.09
N ARG A 195 -51.26 -2.21 -24.49
CA ARG A 195 -51.82 -3.41 -25.17
C ARG A 195 -52.71 -3.04 -26.36
N GLN A 196 -53.51 -1.98 -26.24
CA GLN A 196 -54.33 -1.49 -27.35
C GLN A 196 -53.45 -0.96 -28.48
N SER A 197 -52.41 -0.20 -28.16
CA SER A 197 -51.43 0.30 -29.13
C SER A 197 -50.70 -0.84 -29.84
N GLU A 198 -50.25 -1.85 -29.09
CA GLU A 198 -49.63 -3.07 -29.61
C GLU A 198 -50.55 -3.82 -30.58
N ASN A 199 -51.81 -4.04 -30.17
CA ASN A 199 -52.82 -4.71 -31.03
C ASN A 199 -53.11 -3.94 -32.32
N LEU A 200 -53.20 -2.61 -32.24
CA LEU A 200 -53.37 -1.75 -33.41
C LEU A 200 -52.14 -1.82 -34.33
N LEU A 201 -50.94 -1.75 -33.76
CA LEU A 201 -49.69 -1.85 -34.52
C LEU A 201 -49.57 -3.21 -35.22
N SER A 202 -49.86 -4.30 -34.52
CA SER A 202 -49.88 -5.67 -35.08
C SER A 202 -50.89 -5.78 -36.23
N THR A 203 -52.08 -5.19 -36.08
CA THR A 203 -53.11 -5.17 -37.13
C THR A 203 -52.67 -4.38 -38.36
N TYR A 204 -52.06 -3.20 -38.17
CA TYR A 204 -51.53 -2.41 -39.28
C TYR A 204 -50.36 -3.11 -39.96
N LEU A 205 -49.47 -3.72 -39.19
CA LEU A 205 -48.34 -4.46 -39.72
C LEU A 205 -48.82 -5.63 -40.59
N LYS A 206 -49.74 -6.46 -40.08
CA LYS A 206 -50.40 -7.53 -40.84
C LYS A 206 -50.97 -7.01 -42.16
N ARG A 207 -51.71 -5.89 -42.11
CA ARG A 207 -52.31 -5.30 -43.31
C ARG A 207 -51.28 -4.79 -44.31
N ILE A 208 -50.18 -4.21 -43.84
CA ILE A 208 -49.09 -3.73 -44.70
C ILE A 208 -48.37 -4.91 -45.36
N ILE A 209 -48.06 -5.96 -44.60
CA ILE A 209 -47.41 -7.17 -45.13
C ILE A 209 -48.31 -7.85 -46.16
N ILE A 210 -49.61 -8.01 -45.88
CA ILE A 210 -50.57 -8.56 -46.85
C ILE A 210 -50.60 -7.73 -48.14
N LYS A 211 -50.63 -6.39 -48.03
CA LYS A 211 -50.59 -5.51 -49.21
C LYS A 211 -49.27 -5.61 -49.97
N TYR A 212 -48.14 -5.69 -49.25
CA TYR A 212 -46.82 -5.86 -49.84
C TYR A 212 -46.72 -7.18 -50.60
N LEU A 213 -47.13 -8.29 -49.99
CA LEU A 213 -47.13 -9.60 -50.63
C LEU A 213 -48.06 -9.61 -51.85
N ALA A 214 -49.27 -9.05 -51.74
CA ALA A 214 -50.17 -8.94 -52.88
C ALA A 214 -49.59 -8.12 -54.06
N LEU A 215 -48.83 -7.05 -53.77
CA LEU A 215 -48.12 -6.28 -54.79
C LEU A 215 -46.93 -7.04 -55.39
N SER A 216 -46.14 -7.73 -54.56
CA SER A 216 -45.01 -8.55 -55.00
C SER A 216 -45.45 -9.78 -55.81
N ASP A 217 -46.61 -10.36 -55.47
CA ASP A 217 -47.23 -11.47 -56.18
C ASP A 217 -47.77 -11.01 -57.54
N TRP A 218 -48.35 -9.80 -57.60
CA TRP A 218 -48.76 -9.19 -58.86
C TRP A 218 -47.58 -8.99 -59.83
N GLU A 219 -46.43 -8.56 -59.31
CA GLU A 219 -45.20 -8.38 -60.11
C GLU A 219 -44.57 -9.70 -60.56
N SER A 220 -44.74 -10.78 -59.77
CA SER A 220 -44.15 -12.10 -60.04
C SER A 220 -45.06 -13.06 -60.81
N GLN A 221 -46.32 -12.68 -61.10
CA GLN A 221 -47.34 -13.47 -61.82
C GLN A 221 -47.64 -14.85 -61.22
N GLN A 222 -47.25 -15.11 -59.97
CA GLN A 222 -47.56 -16.37 -59.29
C GLN A 222 -48.89 -16.26 -58.55
N VAL A 223 -49.83 -17.18 -58.84
CA VAL A 223 -51.09 -17.28 -58.09
C VAL A 223 -50.81 -18.04 -56.78
N ILE A 224 -50.63 -17.30 -55.69
CA ILE A 224 -50.46 -17.87 -54.35
C ILE A 224 -51.83 -18.29 -53.78
N THR A 225 -51.91 -19.48 -53.20
CA THR A 225 -53.11 -19.96 -52.48
C THR A 225 -53.27 -19.24 -51.13
N GLU A 226 -54.50 -19.09 -50.64
CA GLU A 226 -54.81 -18.39 -49.38
C GLU A 226 -53.99 -18.95 -48.19
N GLU A 227 -53.84 -20.27 -48.12
CA GLU A 227 -53.05 -20.96 -47.09
C GLU A 227 -51.57 -20.55 -47.11
N LYS A 228 -50.98 -20.46 -48.31
CA LYS A 228 -49.58 -20.07 -48.49
C LYS A 228 -49.36 -18.58 -48.24
N LEU A 229 -50.35 -17.74 -48.55
CA LEU A 229 -50.32 -16.32 -48.19
C LEU A 229 -50.32 -16.14 -46.67
N GLN A 230 -51.15 -16.90 -45.94
CA GLN A 230 -51.21 -16.83 -44.48
C GLN A 230 -49.89 -17.29 -43.84
N GLU A 231 -49.29 -18.36 -44.36
CA GLU A 231 -47.96 -18.83 -43.94
C GLU A 231 -46.89 -17.75 -44.17
N ASN A 232 -46.84 -17.15 -45.36
CA ASN A 232 -45.88 -16.09 -45.69
C ASN A 232 -46.05 -14.84 -44.81
N VAL A 233 -47.29 -14.46 -44.50
CA VAL A 233 -47.60 -13.34 -43.61
C VAL A 233 -47.07 -13.62 -42.21
N ASN A 234 -47.30 -14.83 -41.68
CA ASN A 234 -46.81 -15.20 -40.35
C ASN A 234 -45.28 -15.19 -40.30
N VAL A 235 -44.61 -15.74 -41.32
CA VAL A 235 -43.14 -15.74 -41.43
C VAL A 235 -42.58 -14.31 -41.41
N CYS A 236 -43.14 -13.39 -42.21
CA CYS A 236 -42.72 -11.98 -42.20
C CYS A 236 -42.98 -11.26 -40.87
N ILE A 237 -44.05 -11.63 -40.14
CA ILE A 237 -44.35 -11.06 -38.83
C ILE A 237 -43.36 -11.59 -37.78
N GLU A 238 -43.10 -12.89 -37.77
CA GLU A 238 -42.13 -13.52 -36.87
C GLU A 238 -40.72 -12.92 -37.07
N LEU A 239 -40.35 -12.61 -38.31
CA LEU A 239 -39.10 -11.91 -38.63
C LEU A 239 -39.03 -10.54 -37.96
N ILE A 240 -40.11 -9.75 -38.03
CA ILE A 240 -40.17 -8.42 -37.42
C ILE A 240 -40.19 -8.52 -35.90
N ASP A 241 -40.94 -9.46 -35.33
CA ASP A 241 -40.97 -9.70 -33.88
C ASP A 241 -39.58 -10.07 -33.35
N LYS A 242 -38.85 -10.95 -34.05
CA LYS A 242 -37.45 -11.29 -33.71
C LYS A 242 -36.55 -10.06 -33.71
N LEU A 243 -36.69 -9.19 -34.72
CA LEU A 243 -35.92 -7.95 -34.84
C LEU A 243 -36.27 -6.91 -33.75
N VAL A 244 -37.53 -6.79 -33.36
CA VAL A 244 -37.97 -5.89 -32.28
C VAL A 244 -37.50 -6.38 -30.92
N VAL A 245 -37.66 -7.68 -30.63
CA VAL A 245 -37.22 -8.28 -29.35
C VAL A 245 -35.70 -8.18 -29.18
N SER A 246 -34.92 -8.39 -30.24
CA SER A 246 -33.46 -8.25 -30.19
C SER A 246 -33.02 -6.81 -29.94
N SER A 247 -33.77 -5.83 -30.45
CA SER A 247 -33.50 -4.40 -30.21
C SER A 247 -33.68 -4.01 -28.73
N ILE A 248 -34.66 -4.61 -28.05
CA ILE A 248 -34.94 -4.35 -26.62
C ILE A 248 -33.90 -5.00 -25.70
N ASN A 249 -33.45 -6.22 -26.01
CA ASN A 249 -32.56 -7.02 -25.16
C ASN A 249 -31.05 -6.69 -25.30
N SER A 250 -30.69 -5.62 -26.03
CA SER A 250 -29.28 -5.19 -26.29
C SER A 250 -28.39 -6.21 -27.04
N THR A 251 -28.95 -7.31 -27.54
CA THR A 251 -28.27 -8.19 -28.50
C THR A 251 -28.49 -7.66 -29.91
N ALA A 252 -27.62 -6.74 -30.33
CA ALA A 252 -27.86 -5.86 -31.48
C ALA A 252 -28.00 -6.55 -32.84
N TRP A 253 -27.72 -7.85 -32.99
CA TRP A 253 -27.70 -8.54 -34.28
C TRP A 253 -28.51 -9.83 -34.24
N VAL A 254 -29.45 -9.99 -35.18
CA VAL A 254 -30.25 -11.21 -35.37
C VAL A 254 -29.68 -12.00 -36.54
N GLU A 255 -29.33 -13.26 -36.29
CA GLU A 255 -28.97 -14.22 -37.34
C GLU A 255 -30.26 -14.82 -37.92
N ILE A 256 -30.47 -14.64 -39.23
CA ILE A 256 -31.61 -15.17 -39.98
C ILE A 256 -31.09 -15.94 -41.19
N ASP A 257 -31.65 -17.14 -41.40
CA ASP A 257 -31.50 -17.94 -42.62
C ASP A 257 -32.73 -17.66 -43.52
N PRO A 258 -32.65 -16.72 -44.48
CA PRO A 258 -33.84 -16.17 -45.10
C PRO A 258 -34.41 -17.10 -46.19
N ASN A 259 -35.71 -17.35 -46.14
CA ASN A 259 -36.46 -17.94 -47.26
C ASN A 259 -36.52 -16.98 -48.46
N GLU A 260 -36.95 -17.46 -49.64
CA GLU A 260 -37.02 -16.62 -50.87
C GLU A 260 -37.86 -15.35 -50.68
N ILE A 261 -38.95 -15.46 -49.93
CA ILE A 261 -39.90 -14.36 -49.66
C ILE A 261 -39.35 -13.43 -48.57
N GLU A 262 -38.77 -13.98 -47.50
CA GLU A 262 -38.08 -13.20 -46.48
C GLU A 262 -36.92 -12.42 -47.08
N SER A 263 -36.16 -13.01 -47.99
CA SER A 263 -35.07 -12.33 -48.71
C SER A 263 -35.56 -11.10 -49.49
N LYS A 264 -36.69 -11.22 -50.20
CA LYS A 264 -37.30 -10.09 -50.93
C LYS A 264 -37.78 -9.01 -49.97
N PHE A 265 -38.41 -9.42 -48.87
CA PHE A 265 -38.91 -8.51 -47.84
C PHE A 265 -37.77 -7.78 -47.11
N ILE A 266 -36.73 -8.50 -46.71
CA ILE A 266 -35.49 -7.96 -46.10
C ILE A 266 -34.82 -6.98 -47.05
N ASN A 267 -34.70 -7.31 -48.34
CA ASN A 267 -34.15 -6.38 -49.33
C ASN A 267 -34.98 -5.09 -49.41
N HIS A 268 -36.31 -5.17 -49.34
CA HIS A 268 -37.16 -4.00 -49.33
C HIS A 268 -36.98 -3.16 -48.05
N LEU A 269 -36.81 -3.79 -46.88
CA LEU A 269 -36.54 -3.10 -45.63
C LEU A 269 -35.13 -2.46 -45.59
N LEU A 270 -34.14 -3.10 -46.21
CA LEU A 270 -32.78 -2.55 -46.40
C LEU A 270 -32.80 -1.32 -47.32
N MET A 271 -33.49 -1.40 -48.46
CA MET A 271 -33.60 -0.29 -49.41
C MET A 271 -34.29 0.94 -48.79
N ASN A 272 -35.22 0.71 -47.87
CA ASN A 272 -35.91 1.77 -47.13
C ASN A 272 -35.18 2.17 -45.81
N ASN A 273 -33.93 1.74 -45.60
CA ASN A 273 -33.11 2.05 -44.42
C ASN A 273 -33.79 1.78 -43.07
N THR A 274 -34.68 0.77 -43.03
CA THR A 274 -35.41 0.38 -41.82
C THR A 274 -34.60 -0.60 -40.97
N ILE A 275 -33.79 -1.42 -41.64
CA ILE A 275 -32.85 -2.37 -41.04
C ILE A 275 -31.43 -2.13 -41.55
N ILE A 276 -30.43 -2.55 -40.78
CA ILE A 276 -29.00 -2.47 -41.10
C ILE A 276 -28.47 -3.88 -41.21
N SER A 277 -27.73 -4.17 -42.29
CA SER A 277 -27.00 -5.42 -42.49
C SER A 277 -25.54 -5.23 -42.05
N ARG A 278 -25.00 -6.22 -41.34
CA ARG A 278 -23.57 -6.27 -41.01
C ARG A 278 -22.74 -6.74 -42.20
N ASP A 279 -21.49 -6.29 -42.30
CA ASP A 279 -20.56 -6.64 -43.39
C ASP A 279 -20.25 -8.15 -43.48
N ASP A 280 -20.43 -8.90 -42.39
CA ASP A 280 -20.23 -10.35 -42.31
C ASP A 280 -21.41 -11.18 -42.89
N SER A 281 -22.41 -10.52 -43.48
CA SER A 281 -23.63 -11.17 -43.99
C SER A 281 -23.41 -11.86 -45.34
N THR A 282 -23.82 -13.13 -45.45
CA THR A 282 -23.76 -13.93 -46.67
C THR A 282 -25.17 -14.20 -47.20
N LYS A 283 -25.32 -14.65 -48.46
CA LYS A 283 -26.64 -14.96 -49.05
C LYS A 283 -27.44 -16.02 -48.29
N GLU A 284 -26.77 -16.86 -47.50
CA GLU A 284 -27.38 -17.94 -46.72
C GLU A 284 -27.61 -17.54 -45.26
N LYS A 285 -26.85 -16.57 -44.74
CA LYS A 285 -26.90 -16.09 -43.34
C LYS A 285 -26.80 -14.58 -43.27
N LEU A 286 -27.89 -13.93 -42.89
CA LEU A 286 -27.96 -12.48 -42.74
C LEU A 286 -27.92 -12.09 -41.26
N PHE A 287 -27.04 -11.14 -40.92
CA PHE A 287 -27.01 -10.51 -39.60
C PHE A 287 -27.67 -9.14 -39.69
N LEU A 288 -28.89 -9.05 -39.18
CA LEU A 288 -29.75 -7.87 -39.31
C LEU A 288 -29.99 -7.20 -37.96
N SER A 289 -30.12 -5.88 -38.00
CA SER A 289 -30.48 -5.06 -36.84
C SER A 289 -31.53 -4.03 -37.23
N LEU A 290 -32.49 -3.73 -36.36
CA LEU A 290 -33.35 -2.57 -36.55
C LEU A 290 -32.55 -1.29 -36.36
N ARG A 291 -32.75 -0.33 -37.26
CA ARG A 291 -32.18 0.99 -37.07
C ARG A 291 -32.81 1.63 -35.83
N THR A 292 -31.97 2.16 -34.94
CA THR A 292 -32.48 2.92 -33.80
C THR A 292 -33.04 4.25 -34.30
N PHE A 293 -34.36 4.41 -34.20
CA PHE A 293 -35.01 5.70 -34.45
C PHE A 293 -35.20 6.39 -33.10
N GLY A 294 -34.50 7.52 -32.89
CA GLY A 294 -34.69 8.37 -31.70
C GLY A 294 -33.74 8.15 -30.52
N SER A 295 -32.61 7.44 -30.69
CA SER A 295 -31.58 7.28 -29.63
C SER A 295 -30.46 8.32 -29.66
N GLU A 296 -30.58 9.36 -30.49
CA GLU A 296 -29.69 10.53 -30.49
C GLU A 296 -30.46 11.77 -30.02
N PHE A 297 -30.73 11.86 -28.72
CA PHE A 297 -30.86 13.09 -27.94
C PHE A 297 -30.58 12.79 -26.47
#